data_AF-U3U165-F1
#
_entry.id   AF-U3U165-F1
#
_cell.length_a   1.000
_cell.length_b   1.000
_cell.length_c   1.000
_cell.angle_alpha   90.00
_cell.angle_beta   90.00
_cell.angle_gamma   90.00
#
_symmetry.space_group_name_H-M   'P 1'
#
loop_
_entity.id
_entity.type
_entity.pdbx_description
1 polymer ?
#
loop_
_entity_poly.entity_id
_entity_poly.type
_entity_poly.pdbx_seq_one_letter_code
_entity_poly.pdbx_strand_id
1 'polypeptide(L)'
;MSQGIDWGEGQTARLIVAIAAQDNEHLDILRRLTHVLSHDGVQEALEKASDAQDVLNILEGKIPDSHPQDKQEQISQCDAEGTFTLTNAHGLHARPSALLVKTIKQWQSDIRVENLDTQSGVVDGKNLMKVVSLGAKKGHRLHVMAKVPDAHEAIEAIGAAFDAGLGEGSDSEHQSPDARVH
;
A
#
# COMPACT_ATOMS: atom_id res chain seq x y z
N MET A 1 15.08 15.49 -16.51
CA MET A 1 14.13 15.52 -17.65
C MET A 1 14.86 15.05 -18.90
N SER A 2 14.89 13.75 -19.16
CA SER A 2 15.33 13.26 -20.47
C SER A 2 14.19 13.51 -21.45
N GLN A 3 14.31 14.56 -22.26
CA GLN A 3 13.46 14.69 -23.44
C GLN A 3 13.73 13.46 -24.29
N GLY A 4 12.68 12.66 -24.55
CA GLY A 4 12.81 11.40 -25.26
C GLY A 4 13.45 11.57 -26.64
N ILE A 5 13.89 10.47 -27.21
CA ILE A 5 14.58 10.44 -28.50
C ILE A 5 13.55 10.37 -29.61
N ASP A 6 13.67 11.22 -30.63
CA ASP A 6 12.84 11.13 -31.84
C ASP A 6 13.10 9.77 -32.52
N TRP A 7 12.04 8.97 -32.64
CA TRP A 7 12.07 7.64 -33.24
C TRP A 7 11.56 7.65 -34.69
N GLY A 8 11.31 8.83 -35.26
CA GLY A 8 10.71 8.98 -36.59
C GLY A 8 9.20 8.80 -36.57
N GLU A 9 8.53 9.16 -37.68
CA GLU A 9 7.07 9.09 -37.84
C GLU A 9 6.26 9.82 -36.74
N GLY A 10 6.84 10.84 -36.11
CA GLY A 10 6.21 11.58 -35.01
C GLY A 10 6.17 10.82 -33.69
N GLN A 11 6.92 9.73 -33.56
CA GLN A 11 7.02 8.95 -32.33
C GLN A 11 8.25 9.37 -31.51
N THR A 12 8.09 9.45 -30.19
CA THR A 12 9.18 9.75 -29.26
C THR A 12 9.45 8.53 -28.38
N ALA A 13 10.62 7.92 -28.53
CA ALA A 13 11.07 6.84 -27.68
C ALA A 13 11.60 7.41 -26.35
N ARG A 14 10.95 7.02 -25.24
CA ARG A 14 11.34 7.46 -23.89
C ARG A 14 12.14 6.39 -23.13
N LEU A 15 12.10 5.15 -23.62
CA LEU A 15 12.88 4.02 -23.12
C LEU A 15 13.35 3.18 -24.31
N ILE A 16 14.65 2.93 -24.38
CA ILE A 16 15.24 1.98 -25.33
C ILE A 16 15.93 0.89 -24.50
N VAL A 17 15.47 -0.34 -24.64
CA VAL A 17 16.06 -1.50 -23.95
C VAL A 17 16.88 -2.29 -24.97
N ALA A 18 18.21 -2.26 -24.83
CA ALA A 18 19.11 -3.10 -25.61
C ALA A 18 19.56 -4.29 -24.75
N ILE A 19 19.31 -5.51 -25.22
CA ILE A 19 19.70 -6.74 -24.51
C ILE A 19 20.81 -7.40 -25.32
N ALA A 20 21.99 -7.49 -24.72
CA ALA A 20 23.09 -8.29 -25.22
C ALA A 20 23.22 -9.53 -24.33
N ALA A 21 23.16 -10.71 -24.93
CA ALA A 21 23.25 -11.97 -24.19
C ALA A 21 24.02 -13.01 -24.99
N GLN A 22 24.80 -13.83 -24.28
CA GLN A 22 25.66 -14.85 -24.87
C GLN A 22 24.97 -16.22 -24.99
N ASP A 23 23.89 -16.46 -24.23
CA ASP A 23 23.14 -17.72 -24.16
C ASP A 23 21.63 -17.50 -23.99
N ASN A 24 20.78 -18.50 -24.27
CA ASN A 24 19.30 -18.43 -24.33
C ASN A 24 18.57 -17.99 -23.03
N GLU A 25 19.27 -17.76 -21.93
CA GLU A 25 18.72 -17.29 -20.65
C GLU A 25 18.06 -15.89 -20.75
N HIS A 26 18.43 -15.10 -21.77
CA HIS A 26 17.82 -13.79 -22.02
C HIS A 26 16.35 -13.84 -22.45
N LEU A 27 15.86 -15.01 -22.90
CA LEU A 27 14.46 -15.16 -23.31
C LEU A 27 13.49 -15.04 -22.13
N ASP A 28 13.89 -15.51 -20.95
CA ASP A 28 13.07 -15.38 -19.75
C ASP A 28 13.04 -13.93 -19.23
N ILE A 29 14.15 -13.20 -19.39
CA ILE A 29 14.24 -11.77 -19.11
C ILE A 29 13.30 -11.00 -20.06
N LEU A 30 13.34 -11.30 -21.36
CA LEU A 30 12.47 -10.68 -22.37
C LEU A 30 10.97 -10.90 -22.10
N ARG A 31 10.58 -12.11 -21.68
CA ARG A 31 9.19 -12.43 -21.32
C ARG A 31 8.72 -11.69 -20.08
N ARG A 32 9.57 -11.59 -19.05
CA ARG A 32 9.28 -10.80 -17.84
C ARG A 32 9.11 -9.33 -18.17
N LEU A 33 9.99 -8.77 -19.00
CA LEU A 33 9.90 -7.39 -19.46
C LEU A 33 8.61 -7.11 -20.23
N THR A 34 8.20 -8.02 -21.12
CA THR A 34 6.95 -7.85 -21.88
C THR A 34 5.73 -7.82 -20.97
N HIS A 35 5.73 -8.66 -19.93
CA HIS A 35 4.62 -8.73 -18.98
C HIS A 35 4.58 -7.50 -18.07
N VAL A 36 5.73 -7.09 -17.52
CA VAL A 36 5.83 -5.93 -16.63
C VAL A 36 5.49 -4.64 -17.35
N LEU A 37 5.96 -4.44 -18.59
CA LEU A 37 5.62 -3.24 -19.38
C LEU A 37 4.13 -3.16 -19.78
N SER A 38 3.38 -4.27 -19.64
CA SER A 38 1.93 -4.30 -19.89
C SER A 38 1.09 -3.95 -18.66
N HIS A 39 1.71 -3.70 -17.50
CA HIS A 39 1.02 -3.32 -16.26
C HIS A 39 0.77 -1.81 -16.19
N ASP A 40 -0.42 -1.44 -15.72
CA ASP A 40 -0.80 -0.04 -15.47
C ASP A 40 0.15 0.61 -14.45
N GLY A 41 0.63 1.82 -14.76
CA GLY A 41 1.50 2.62 -13.89
C GLY A 41 3.01 2.41 -14.07
N VAL A 42 3.44 1.37 -14.79
CA VAL A 42 4.88 1.13 -15.07
C VAL A 42 5.50 2.25 -15.90
N GLN A 43 4.74 2.80 -16.86
CA GLN A 43 5.21 3.91 -17.68
C GLN A 43 5.50 5.16 -16.83
N GLU A 44 4.58 5.54 -15.93
CA GLU A 44 4.78 6.69 -15.04
C GLU A 44 5.94 6.46 -14.06
N ALA A 45 6.11 5.24 -13.57
CA ALA A 45 7.22 4.88 -12.69
C ALA A 45 8.57 5.00 -13.42
N LEU A 46 8.65 4.54 -14.67
CA LEU A 46 9.87 4.65 -15.49
C LEU A 46 10.20 6.11 -15.85
N GLU A 47 9.19 6.96 -16.04
CA GLU A 47 9.40 8.40 -16.25
C GLU A 47 9.93 9.13 -15.02
N LYS A 48 9.62 8.63 -13.81
CA LYS A 48 10.06 9.20 -12.52
C LYS A 48 11.36 8.59 -11.99
N ALA A 49 11.80 7.46 -12.53
CA ALA A 49 13.03 6.79 -12.13
C ALA A 49 14.23 7.72 -12.32
N SER A 50 15.03 7.86 -11.26
CA SER A 50 16.15 8.81 -11.23
C SER A 50 17.52 8.15 -11.33
N ASP A 51 17.59 6.83 -11.08
CA ASP A 51 18.80 6.04 -11.17
C ASP A 51 18.56 4.64 -11.78
N ALA A 52 19.65 3.91 -12.04
CA ALA A 52 19.61 2.61 -12.70
C ALA A 52 18.99 1.49 -11.83
N GLN A 53 19.05 1.60 -10.50
CA GLN A 53 18.41 0.63 -9.59
C GLN A 53 16.89 0.82 -9.59
N ASP A 54 16.39 2.05 -9.63
CA ASP A 54 14.95 2.33 -9.78
C ASP A 54 14.38 1.64 -11.01
N VAL A 55 15.06 1.78 -12.15
CA VAL A 55 14.66 1.14 -13.42
C VAL A 55 14.67 -0.37 -13.27
N LEU A 56 15.71 -0.97 -12.69
CA LEU A 56 15.78 -2.42 -12.49
C LEU A 56 14.66 -2.93 -11.59
N ASN A 57 14.36 -2.25 -10.49
CA ASN A 57 13.27 -2.63 -9.59
C ASN A 57 11.92 -2.62 -10.31
N ILE A 58 11.63 -1.55 -11.07
CA ILE A 58 10.40 -1.43 -11.85
C ILE A 58 10.30 -2.57 -12.86
N LEU A 59 11.39 -2.88 -13.58
CA LEU A 59 11.44 -3.95 -14.58
C LEU A 59 11.34 -5.36 -13.97
N GLU A 60 11.68 -5.53 -12.68
CA GLU A 60 11.43 -6.76 -11.91
C GLU A 60 9.97 -6.88 -11.42
N GLY A 61 9.11 -5.91 -11.74
CA GLY A 61 7.73 -5.85 -11.26
C GLY A 61 7.61 -5.32 -9.83
N LYS A 62 8.72 -4.88 -9.23
CA LYS A 62 8.74 -4.12 -7.99
C LYS A 62 8.55 -2.66 -8.37
N ILE A 63 7.32 -2.30 -8.73
CA ILE A 63 6.97 -0.90 -8.88
C ILE A 63 7.20 -0.28 -7.50
N PRO A 64 8.19 0.63 -7.34
CA PRO A 64 8.30 1.35 -6.10
C PRO A 64 7.02 2.19 -6.02
N ASP A 65 6.11 1.80 -5.12
CA ASP A 65 5.24 2.79 -4.51
C ASP A 65 6.19 3.73 -3.75
N SER A 66 6.69 4.73 -4.49
CA SER A 66 7.44 5.90 -4.05
C SER A 66 8.85 5.67 -3.47
N HIS A 67 9.77 6.56 -3.82
CA HIS A 67 11.13 6.65 -3.28
C HIS A 67 11.14 6.63 -1.73
N PRO A 68 12.20 6.15 -1.06
CA PRO A 68 12.37 6.28 0.39
C PRO A 68 12.22 7.72 0.92
N GLN A 69 12.43 8.72 0.05
CA GLN A 69 12.27 10.15 0.33
C GLN A 69 10.79 10.61 0.34
N ASP A 70 9.94 10.05 -0.52
CA ASP A 70 8.48 10.31 -0.52
C ASP A 70 7.81 9.83 0.77
N LYS A 71 8.35 8.77 1.40
CA LYS A 71 7.84 8.26 2.68
C LYS A 71 7.93 9.32 3.78
N GLN A 72 8.98 10.14 3.80
CA GLN A 72 9.12 11.19 4.81
C GLN A 72 8.26 12.42 4.51
N GLU A 73 8.07 12.80 3.24
CA GLU A 73 7.22 13.94 2.87
C GLU A 73 5.71 13.64 2.97
N GLN A 74 5.26 12.41 2.67
CA GLN A 74 3.84 12.03 2.83
C GLN A 74 3.40 11.96 4.29
N ILE A 75 4.30 11.60 5.21
CA ILE A 75 4.04 11.60 6.66
C ILE A 75 4.13 13.04 7.22
N SER A 76 5.02 13.88 6.68
CA SER A 76 5.26 15.25 7.17
C SER A 76 4.20 16.29 6.76
N GLN A 77 3.18 15.91 6.00
CA GLN A 77 2.16 16.83 5.50
C GLN A 77 0.74 16.26 5.63
N CYS A 78 0.34 15.99 6.86
CA CYS A 78 -1.05 15.69 7.25
C CYS A 78 -1.57 16.77 8.23
N ASP A 79 -2.89 16.97 8.24
CA ASP A 79 -3.54 17.96 9.12
C ASP A 79 -3.97 17.33 10.45
N ALA A 80 -4.23 16.02 10.45
CA ALA A 80 -4.45 15.23 11.64
C ALA A 80 -3.92 13.80 11.41
N GLU A 81 -3.42 13.17 12.47
CA GLU A 81 -2.95 11.79 12.44
C GLU A 81 -3.29 11.05 13.73
N GLY A 82 -3.33 9.72 13.66
CA GLY A 82 -3.59 8.86 14.80
C GLY A 82 -2.94 7.49 14.63
N THR A 83 -2.41 6.93 15.72
CA THR A 83 -1.88 5.56 15.74
C THR A 83 -2.79 4.66 16.56
N PHE A 84 -3.29 3.59 15.94
CA PHE A 84 -4.26 2.67 16.54
C PHE A 84 -3.72 1.24 16.57
N THR A 85 -3.93 0.55 17.68
CA THR A 85 -3.49 -0.85 17.83
C THR A 85 -4.62 -1.80 17.48
N LEU A 86 -4.33 -2.78 16.61
CA LEU A 86 -5.29 -3.83 16.26
C LEU A 86 -5.46 -4.83 17.40
N THR A 87 -6.66 -4.92 17.94
CA THR A 87 -7.00 -5.88 19.00
C THR A 87 -7.67 -7.15 18.48
N ASN A 88 -8.25 -7.09 17.27
CA ASN A 88 -8.93 -8.19 16.59
C ASN A 88 -8.02 -9.42 16.44
N ALA A 89 -8.56 -10.60 16.76
CA ALA A 89 -7.81 -11.87 16.79
C ALA A 89 -7.10 -12.18 15.46
N HIS A 90 -7.76 -11.87 14.35
CA HIS A 90 -7.26 -12.17 13.00
C HIS A 90 -6.69 -10.93 12.27
N GLY A 91 -6.58 -9.78 12.94
CA GLY A 91 -6.10 -8.53 12.35
C GLY A 91 -7.03 -7.97 11.25
N LEU A 92 -6.47 -7.23 10.28
CA LEU A 92 -7.23 -6.61 9.18
C LEU A 92 -7.48 -7.57 8.00
N HIS A 93 -8.32 -8.59 8.22
CA HIS A 93 -8.88 -9.38 7.12
C HIS A 93 -10.13 -8.73 6.53
N ALA A 94 -10.79 -9.39 5.57
CA ALA A 94 -11.84 -8.83 4.75
C ALA A 94 -12.96 -8.08 5.51
N ARG A 95 -13.39 -8.59 6.67
CA ARG A 95 -14.50 -8.03 7.46
C ARG A 95 -14.12 -6.74 8.22
N PRO A 96 -13.15 -6.75 9.16
CA PRO A 96 -12.73 -5.54 9.86
C PRO A 96 -12.16 -4.49 8.90
N SER A 97 -11.50 -4.90 7.82
CA SER A 97 -11.06 -3.99 6.76
C SER A 97 -12.23 -3.33 6.03
N ALA A 98 -13.32 -4.07 5.74
CA ALA A 98 -14.50 -3.49 5.12
C ALA A 98 -15.18 -2.46 6.04
N LEU A 99 -15.22 -2.70 7.35
CA LEU A 99 -15.78 -1.72 8.29
C LEU A 99 -14.89 -0.49 8.40
N LEU A 100 -13.57 -0.66 8.53
CA LEU A 100 -12.61 0.45 8.54
C LEU A 100 -12.76 1.31 7.27
N VAL A 101 -12.76 0.69 6.08
CA VAL A 101 -12.92 1.40 4.80
C VAL A 101 -14.28 2.09 4.72
N LYS A 102 -15.34 1.47 5.23
CA LYS A 102 -16.67 2.10 5.30
C LYS A 102 -16.63 3.35 6.20
N THR A 103 -15.97 3.26 7.35
CA THR A 103 -15.76 4.38 8.27
C THR A 103 -14.90 5.48 7.66
N ILE A 104 -13.94 5.15 6.80
CA ILE A 104 -13.10 6.15 6.12
C ILE A 104 -13.87 6.83 4.97
N LYS A 105 -14.71 6.10 4.23
CA LYS A 105 -15.42 6.58 3.03
C LYS A 105 -16.49 7.65 3.28
N GLN A 106 -16.90 7.86 4.53
CA GLN A 106 -17.85 8.91 4.92
C GLN A 106 -17.21 10.31 4.97
N TRP A 107 -15.88 10.40 4.94
CA TRP A 107 -15.13 11.66 5.03
C TRP A 107 -14.61 12.12 3.67
N GLN A 108 -14.50 13.44 3.50
CA GLN A 108 -13.95 14.04 2.29
C GLN A 108 -12.42 14.00 2.27
N SER A 109 -11.79 14.02 3.43
CA SER A 109 -10.35 13.90 3.65
C SER A 109 -9.68 12.85 2.75
N ASP A 110 -8.51 13.21 2.24
CA ASP A 110 -7.53 12.22 1.77
C ASP A 110 -6.97 11.51 3.01
N ILE A 111 -7.23 10.21 3.11
CA ILE A 111 -6.90 9.39 4.28
C ILE A 111 -5.98 8.27 3.84
N ARG A 112 -4.78 8.26 4.43
CA ARG A 112 -3.72 7.30 4.16
C ARG A 112 -3.51 6.41 5.38
N VAL A 113 -3.13 5.16 5.15
CA VAL A 113 -2.91 4.18 6.23
C VAL A 113 -1.58 3.46 5.98
N GLU A 114 -0.81 3.28 7.04
CA GLU A 114 0.38 2.42 7.03
C GLU A 114 0.40 1.52 8.26
N ASN A 115 1.12 0.41 8.15
CA ASN A 115 1.36 -0.51 9.25
C ASN A 115 2.80 -0.30 9.74
N LEU A 116 2.94 0.22 10.96
CA LEU A 116 4.24 0.58 11.55
C LEU A 116 5.08 -0.64 11.92
N ASP A 117 4.46 -1.81 12.02
CA ASP A 117 5.12 -3.05 12.42
C ASP A 117 5.42 -3.98 11.23
N THR A 118 5.19 -3.51 9.99
CA THR A 118 5.62 -4.18 8.77
C THR A 118 6.37 -3.21 7.86
N GLN A 119 7.03 -3.74 6.83
CA GLN A 119 7.66 -2.93 5.78
C GLN A 119 6.66 -2.53 4.69
N SER A 120 5.35 -2.56 4.95
CA SER A 120 4.35 -2.17 3.94
C SER A 120 4.47 -0.69 3.59
N GLY A 121 4.14 -0.36 2.34
CA GLY A 121 3.99 1.03 1.89
C GLY A 121 2.76 1.70 2.51
N VAL A 122 2.70 3.02 2.37
CA VAL A 122 1.52 3.82 2.71
C VAL A 122 0.45 3.56 1.65
N VAL A 123 -0.78 3.26 2.07
CA VAL A 123 -1.88 2.96 1.16
C VAL A 123 -3.04 3.94 1.29
N ASP A 124 -3.88 4.00 0.26
CA ASP A 124 -5.17 4.68 0.30
C ASP A 124 -6.14 3.93 1.23
N GLY A 125 -6.57 4.59 2.31
CA GLY A 125 -7.50 4.05 3.29
C GLY A 125 -8.92 3.82 2.76
N LYS A 126 -9.30 4.42 1.63
CA LYS A 126 -10.58 4.19 0.95
C LYS A 126 -10.54 2.95 0.05
N ASN A 127 -9.36 2.37 -0.21
CA ASN A 127 -9.19 1.19 -1.04
C ASN A 127 -9.05 -0.09 -0.19
N LEU A 128 -10.12 -0.90 -0.17
CA LEU A 128 -10.18 -2.15 0.60
C LEU A 128 -9.06 -3.13 0.26
N MET A 129 -8.72 -3.30 -1.02
CA MET A 129 -7.69 -4.26 -1.42
C MET A 129 -6.32 -3.82 -0.92
N LYS A 130 -6.01 -2.52 -1.01
CA LYS A 130 -4.74 -1.99 -0.49
C LYS A 130 -4.68 -2.06 1.04
N VAL A 131 -5.76 -1.76 1.76
CA VAL A 131 -5.83 -1.91 3.22
C VAL A 131 -5.57 -3.35 3.67
N VAL A 132 -6.16 -4.34 3.00
CA VAL A 132 -5.91 -5.76 3.32
C VAL A 132 -4.44 -6.16 3.03
N SER A 133 -3.83 -5.57 2.00
CA SER A 133 -2.43 -5.85 1.64
C SER A 133 -1.40 -5.37 2.66
N LEU A 134 -1.79 -4.53 3.64
CA LEU A 134 -0.93 -4.10 4.75
C LEU A 134 -0.49 -5.24 5.68
N GLY A 135 -1.13 -6.42 5.58
CA GLY A 135 -0.76 -7.60 6.34
C GLY A 135 -0.85 -7.40 7.86
N ALA A 136 -1.78 -6.55 8.30
CA ALA A 136 -1.87 -6.12 9.69
C ALA A 136 -2.50 -7.21 10.57
N LYS A 137 -1.79 -7.58 11.65
CA LYS A 137 -2.18 -8.65 12.58
C LYS A 137 -2.54 -8.07 13.95
N LYS A 138 -3.08 -8.91 14.83
CA LYS A 138 -3.28 -8.55 16.25
C LYS A 138 -2.00 -7.99 16.85
N GLY A 139 -2.12 -6.88 17.58
CA GLY A 139 -1.02 -6.17 18.23
C GLY A 139 -0.26 -5.21 17.32
N HIS A 140 -0.49 -5.23 16.01
CA HIS A 140 0.14 -4.26 15.10
C HIS A 140 -0.48 -2.87 15.28
N ARG A 141 0.35 -1.85 15.04
CA ARG A 141 0.02 -0.44 15.09
C ARG A 141 -0.18 0.08 13.69
N LEU A 142 -1.37 0.62 13.44
CA LEU A 142 -1.70 1.30 12.20
C LEU A 142 -1.62 2.79 12.43
N HIS A 143 -0.84 3.45 11.59
CA HIS A 143 -0.79 4.89 11.54
C HIS A 143 -1.73 5.38 10.42
N VAL A 144 -2.64 6.27 10.79
CA VAL A 144 -3.65 6.84 9.91
C VAL A 144 -3.40 8.33 9.82
N MET A 145 -3.26 8.84 8.60
CA MET A 145 -2.99 10.25 8.32
C MET A 145 -4.15 10.80 7.50
N ALA A 146 -4.66 11.96 7.89
CA ALA A 146 -5.77 12.64 7.23
C ALA A 146 -5.40 14.08 6.85
N LYS A 147 -5.91 14.54 5.71
CA LYS A 147 -5.83 15.93 5.26
C LYS A 147 -7.18 16.62 5.34
N VAL A 148 -7.20 17.96 5.44
CA VAL A 148 -8.42 18.80 5.41
C VAL A 148 -9.34 18.44 4.23
N PRO A 149 -10.66 18.65 4.33
CA PRO A 149 -11.35 19.57 5.25
C PRO A 149 -11.75 19.01 6.63
N ASP A 150 -11.92 17.70 6.76
CA ASP A 150 -12.55 17.03 7.92
C ASP A 150 -11.59 16.07 8.64
N ALA A 151 -10.30 16.43 8.67
CA ALA A 151 -9.22 15.57 9.12
C ALA A 151 -9.35 15.14 10.59
N HIS A 152 -9.67 16.07 11.48
CA HIS A 152 -9.71 15.81 12.92
C HIS A 152 -10.89 14.90 13.27
N GLU A 153 -12.07 15.22 12.74
CA GLU A 153 -13.29 14.45 12.91
C GLU A 153 -13.15 13.04 12.31
N ALA A 154 -12.47 12.92 11.16
CA ALA A 154 -12.17 11.64 10.55
C ALA A 154 -11.28 10.77 11.44
N ILE A 155 -10.19 11.31 11.98
CA ILE A 155 -9.27 10.56 12.87
C ILE A 155 -10.00 10.13 14.15
N GLU A 156 -10.82 11.00 14.75
CA GLU A 156 -11.60 10.67 15.94
C GLU A 156 -12.59 9.51 15.68
N ALA A 157 -13.34 9.58 14.58
CA ALA A 157 -14.29 8.53 14.22
C ALA A 157 -13.62 7.21 13.85
N ILE A 158 -12.44 7.27 13.22
CA ILE A 158 -11.62 6.09 12.94
C ILE A 158 -11.14 5.48 14.26
N GLY A 159 -10.64 6.28 15.20
CA GLY A 159 -10.25 5.82 16.53
C GLY A 159 -11.39 5.12 17.27
N ALA A 160 -12.58 5.71 17.26
CA ALA A 160 -13.77 5.08 17.84
C ALA A 160 -14.11 3.73 17.18
N ALA A 161 -13.87 3.57 15.88
CA ALA A 161 -14.07 2.30 15.19
C ALA A 161 -13.03 1.23 15.58
N PHE A 162 -11.78 1.63 15.84
CA PHE A 162 -10.74 0.75 16.40
C PHE A 162 -11.09 0.34 17.84
N ASP A 163 -11.52 1.27 18.67
CA ASP A 163 -11.94 0.99 20.06
C ASP A 163 -13.16 0.06 20.11
N ALA A 164 -14.06 0.17 19.13
CA ALA A 164 -15.20 -0.73 18.96
C ALA A 164 -14.84 -2.11 18.36
N GLY A 165 -13.55 -2.40 18.13
CA GLY A 165 -13.08 -3.70 17.61
C GLY A 165 -13.39 -3.94 16.13
N LEU A 166 -13.67 -2.88 15.35
CA LEU A 166 -13.97 -2.97 13.93
C LEU A 166 -15.06 -4.00 13.57
N GLY A 167 -16.07 -4.15 14.43
CA GLY A 167 -17.22 -5.04 14.22
C GLY A 167 -16.96 -6.51 14.56
N GLU A 168 -15.84 -6.76 15.23
CA GLU A 168 -15.52 -8.01 15.92
C GLU A 168 -15.43 -7.62 17.39
N GLY A 169 -16.47 -7.95 18.18
CA GLY A 169 -16.44 -7.71 19.61
C GLY A 169 -15.18 -8.36 20.20
N SER A 170 -14.63 -7.78 21.28
CA SER A 170 -13.53 -8.39 22.02
C SER A 170 -13.86 -9.86 22.29
N ASP A 171 -13.26 -10.78 21.53
CA ASP A 171 -13.33 -12.21 21.80
C ASP A 171 -12.55 -12.44 23.09
N SER A 172 -13.22 -12.18 24.22
CA SER A 172 -12.93 -12.83 25.48
C SER A 172 -13.21 -14.31 25.26
N GLU A 173 -12.18 -15.01 24.79
CA GLU A 173 -11.84 -16.38 25.10
C GLU A 173 -13.01 -17.20 25.69
N HIS A 174 -13.73 -17.92 24.84
CA HIS A 174 -14.51 -19.07 25.27
C HIS A 174 -13.53 -20.14 25.79
N GLN A 175 -13.09 -20.00 27.05
CA GLN A 175 -12.64 -21.14 27.84
C GLN A 175 -13.88 -21.97 28.16
N SER A 176 -14.14 -22.97 27.32
CA SER A 176 -15.02 -24.07 27.68
C SER A 176 -14.54 -24.68 29.01
N PRO A 177 -15.38 -24.78 30.05
CA PRO A 177 -15.00 -25.56 31.23
C PRO A 177 -14.97 -27.03 30.81
N ASP A 178 -13.78 -27.64 30.92
CA ASP A 178 -13.56 -29.08 30.78
C ASP A 178 -14.40 -29.82 31.82
N ALA A 179 -15.57 -30.31 31.40
CA ALA A 179 -16.41 -31.16 32.23
C ALA A 179 -15.86 -32.60 32.16
N ARG A 180 -14.83 -32.90 32.96
CA ARG A 180 -14.52 -34.29 33.34
C ARG A 180 -15.46 -34.71 34.47
N VAL A 181 -16.50 -35.46 34.10
CA VAL A 181 -17.29 -36.26 35.02
C VAL A 181 -16.49 -37.52 35.38
N HIS A 182 -16.54 -37.87 36.67
CA HIS A 182 -15.88 -39.01 37.33
C HIS A 182 -16.19 -40.37 36.69
#